data_AF-A0A1Z5LDK6-F1
#
_entry.id   AF-A0A1Z5LDK6-F1
#
_cell.length_a   1.000
_cell.length_b   1.000
_cell.length_c   1.000
_cell.angle_alpha   90.00
_cell.angle_beta   90.00
_cell.angle_gamma   90.00
#
_symmetry.space_group_name_H-M   'P 1'
#
loop_
_entity.id
_entity.type
_entity.pdbx_description
1 polymer ?
#
loop_
_entity_poly.entity_id
_entity_poly.type
_entity_poly.pdbx_seq_one_letter_code
_entity_poly.pdbx_strand_id
1 'polypeptide(L)'
;MAEEGTAAVARLRRFLYTGLEGNRYAPGKRDFSAETVHSVAALLAEKRGAEVIAEVLKLTREGPRPLCPDALAYALALCAASSCKTTKCAAYRALKEVCPSPAQLFAFSRYLEEAAQGGTGWGRAHRWAVTNWYTTRRPRELAAHVTRVVRRHSWTHIDVLRLAHVKPPDSNAGIVLVLKYLAKGFPAAHDHFVEK
;
A
#
# COMPACT_ATOMS: atom_id res chain seq x y z
N MET A 1 -14.24 27.41 8.30
CA MET A 1 -14.29 26.51 7.13
C MET A 1 -13.02 26.55 6.26
N ALA A 2 -12.61 27.69 5.66
CA ALA A 2 -11.40 27.71 4.83
C ALA A 2 -10.10 27.49 5.62
N GLU A 3 -9.97 28.13 6.80
CA GLU A 3 -8.77 28.00 7.66
C GLU A 3 -8.59 26.58 8.23
N GLU A 4 -9.68 25.93 8.64
CA GLU A 4 -9.68 24.54 9.13
C GLU A 4 -9.24 23.57 8.04
N GLY A 5 -9.67 23.81 6.80
CA GLY A 5 -9.27 23.00 5.66
C GLY A 5 -7.77 23.08 5.35
N THR A 6 -7.16 24.26 5.49
CA THR A 6 -5.70 24.44 5.39
C THR A 6 -4.95 23.82 6.58
N ALA A 7 -5.51 23.90 7.79
CA ALA A 7 -4.90 23.29 8.98
C ALA A 7 -4.90 21.75 8.89
N ALA A 8 -5.95 21.14 8.36
CA ALA A 8 -6.02 19.69 8.14
C ALA A 8 -4.97 19.21 7.13
N VAL A 9 -4.75 19.95 6.03
CA VAL A 9 -3.72 19.63 5.04
C VAL A 9 -2.31 19.80 5.62
N ALA A 10 -2.07 20.81 6.46
CA ALA A 10 -0.79 20.98 7.14
C ALA A 10 -0.50 19.83 8.12
N ARG A 11 -1.51 19.36 8.86
CA ARG A 11 -1.41 18.18 9.74
C ARG A 11 -1.16 16.90 8.94
N LEU A 12 -1.84 16.73 7.82
CA LEU A 12 -1.60 15.61 6.90
C LEU A 12 -0.15 15.59 6.42
N ARG A 13 0.38 16.72 5.93
CA ARG A 13 1.78 16.79 5.49
C ARG A 13 2.75 16.42 6.62
N ARG A 14 2.52 16.94 7.83
CA ARG A 14 3.33 16.57 9.00
C ARG A 14 3.27 15.06 9.24
N PHE A 15 2.08 14.49 9.25
CA PHE A 15 1.89 13.04 9.41
C PHE A 15 2.62 12.22 8.33
N LEU A 16 2.59 12.65 7.07
CA LEU A 16 3.29 11.93 5.99
C LEU A 16 4.81 11.97 6.13
N TYR A 17 5.39 13.04 6.69
CA TYR A 17 6.82 13.13 6.98
C TYR A 17 7.22 12.39 8.26
N THR A 18 6.52 12.67 9.37
CA THR A 18 6.96 12.27 10.71
C THR A 18 6.15 11.13 11.30
N GLY A 19 5.07 10.68 10.66
CA GLY A 19 4.10 9.74 11.23
C GLY A 19 3.33 10.30 12.44
N LEU A 20 3.37 11.61 12.69
CA LEU A 20 2.70 12.24 13.82
C LEU A 20 1.94 13.49 13.35
N GLU A 21 0.71 13.67 13.82
CA GLU A 21 -0.04 14.92 13.58
C GLU A 21 0.38 16.03 14.55
N GLY A 22 0.80 15.64 15.75
CA GLY A 22 1.26 16.54 16.80
C GLY A 22 2.61 17.19 16.52
N ASN A 23 2.94 18.21 17.29
CA ASN A 23 4.22 18.91 17.28
C ASN A 23 5.25 18.31 18.25
N ARG A 24 4.89 17.25 19.00
CA ARG A 24 5.76 16.58 19.96
C ARG A 24 6.40 15.36 19.31
N TYR A 25 7.71 15.22 19.47
CA TYR A 25 8.41 14.00 19.12
C TYR A 25 8.07 12.90 20.13
N ALA A 26 7.68 11.74 19.62
CA ALA A 26 7.47 10.53 20.42
C ALA A 26 8.41 9.42 19.90
N PRO A 27 9.35 8.93 20.73
CA PRO A 27 10.21 7.81 20.35
C PRO A 27 9.44 6.49 20.37
N GLY A 28 9.80 5.56 19.48
CA GLY A 28 9.28 4.19 19.48
C GLY A 28 8.63 3.78 18.16
N LYS A 29 8.04 2.57 18.17
CA LYS A 29 7.30 2.03 17.04
C LYS A 29 5.98 2.78 16.92
N ARG A 30 5.78 3.42 15.78
CA ARG A 30 4.54 4.11 15.46
C ARG A 30 3.51 3.07 15.07
N ASP A 31 2.33 3.13 15.70
CA ASP A 31 1.15 2.45 15.19
C ASP A 31 0.10 3.50 14.86
N PHE A 32 -0.63 3.28 13.77
CA PHE A 32 -1.59 4.23 13.24
C PHE A 32 -2.98 3.64 13.36
N SER A 33 -3.84 4.35 14.07
CA SER A 33 -5.23 3.97 14.28
C SER A 33 -6.14 5.18 14.05
N ALA A 34 -7.45 4.93 13.92
CA ALA A 34 -8.44 5.99 13.82
C ALA A 34 -8.45 6.93 15.04
N GLU A 35 -7.96 6.45 16.18
CA GLU A 35 -7.81 7.23 17.43
C GLU A 35 -6.57 8.13 17.42
N THR A 36 -5.56 7.79 16.61
CA THR A 36 -4.28 8.50 16.61
C THR A 36 -4.19 9.49 15.45
N VAL A 37 -4.84 9.19 14.33
CA VAL A 37 -4.75 9.95 13.07
C VAL A 37 -6.14 10.44 12.69
N HIS A 38 -6.40 11.73 12.86
CA HIS A 38 -7.71 12.32 12.61
C HIS A 38 -7.76 13.13 11.31
N SER A 39 -6.62 13.67 10.85
CA SER A 39 -6.55 14.56 9.68
C SER A 39 -7.05 13.89 8.40
N VAL A 40 -6.66 12.64 8.16
CA VAL A 40 -7.09 11.88 6.98
C VAL A 40 -8.59 11.61 7.04
N ALA A 41 -9.10 11.18 8.19
CA ALA A 41 -10.52 10.91 8.38
C ALA A 41 -11.38 12.17 8.22
N ALA A 42 -10.94 13.31 8.76
CA ALA A 42 -11.60 14.59 8.61
C ALA A 42 -11.68 15.03 7.13
N LEU A 43 -10.56 14.95 6.39
CA LEU A 43 -10.53 15.29 4.96
C LEU A 43 -11.43 14.35 4.12
N LEU A 44 -11.54 13.07 4.51
CA LEU A 44 -12.46 12.14 3.85
C LEU A 44 -13.93 12.46 4.15
N ALA A 45 -14.26 12.86 5.39
CA ALA A 45 -15.61 13.27 5.78
C ALA A 45 -16.06 14.54 5.03
N GLU A 46 -15.15 15.48 4.79
CA GLU A 46 -15.38 16.69 3.97
C GLU A 46 -15.48 16.41 2.45
N LYS A 47 -15.42 15.14 2.02
CA LYS A 47 -15.36 14.72 0.61
C LYS A 47 -14.12 15.21 -0.15
N ARG A 48 -13.06 15.58 0.55
CA ARG A 48 -11.78 16.09 -0.01
C ARG A 48 -10.73 14.99 -0.19
N GLY A 49 -11.15 13.73 -0.33
CA GLY A 49 -10.24 12.59 -0.51
C GLY A 49 -9.35 12.67 -1.76
N ALA A 50 -9.80 13.35 -2.82
CA ALA A 50 -8.98 13.59 -4.00
C ALA A 50 -7.75 14.46 -3.67
N GLU A 51 -7.88 15.44 -2.77
CA GLU A 51 -6.78 16.29 -2.34
C GLU A 51 -5.74 15.49 -1.54
N VAL A 52 -6.19 14.57 -0.67
CA VAL A 52 -5.30 13.67 0.09
C VAL A 52 -4.43 12.84 -0.86
N ILE A 53 -5.04 12.24 -1.88
CA ILE A 53 -4.33 11.41 -2.86
C ILE A 53 -3.38 12.27 -3.70
N ALA A 54 -3.81 13.47 -4.12
CA ALA A 54 -2.97 14.39 -4.87
C ALA A 54 -1.74 14.81 -4.08
N GLU A 55 -1.88 15.12 -2.79
CA GLU A 55 -0.76 15.45 -1.89
C GLU A 55 0.16 14.25 -1.67
N VAL A 56 -0.38 13.05 -1.42
CA VAL A 56 0.41 11.81 -1.29
C VAL A 56 1.23 11.53 -2.54
N LEU A 57 0.63 11.65 -3.73
CA LEU A 57 1.32 11.46 -5.00
C LEU A 57 2.36 12.55 -5.26
N LYS A 58 2.02 13.82 -4.99
CA LYS A 58 2.94 14.94 -5.10
C LYS A 58 4.19 14.70 -4.25
N LEU A 59 4.03 14.36 -2.98
CA LEU A 59 5.14 14.09 -2.08
C LEU A 59 5.98 12.89 -2.51
N THR A 60 5.33 11.84 -3.04
CA THR A 60 6.01 10.65 -3.56
C THR A 60 6.87 10.98 -4.80
N ARG A 61 6.41 11.93 -5.65
CA ARG A 61 7.11 12.37 -6.87
C ARG A 61 8.20 13.40 -6.62
N GLU A 62 8.09 14.20 -5.57
CA GLU A 62 9.02 15.29 -5.22
C GLU A 62 10.45 14.82 -4.88
N GLY A 63 10.72 13.51 -4.90
CA GLY A 63 12.06 12.94 -4.83
C GLY A 63 12.44 12.43 -3.43
N PRO A 64 13.75 12.24 -3.14
CA PRO A 64 14.22 11.55 -1.95
C PRO A 64 14.13 12.45 -0.70
N ARG A 65 12.91 12.69 -0.24
CA ARG A 65 12.63 13.26 1.08
C ARG A 65 12.36 12.12 2.06
N PRO A 66 12.68 12.28 3.35
CA PRO A 66 12.40 11.27 4.37
C PRO A 66 10.90 11.25 4.67
N LEU A 67 10.14 10.55 3.83
CA LEU A 67 8.73 10.25 4.07
C LEU A 67 8.62 9.02 4.97
N CYS A 68 7.59 8.98 5.81
CA CYS A 68 7.28 7.82 6.62
C CYS A 68 6.53 6.79 5.76
N PRO A 69 7.13 5.63 5.41
CA PRO A 69 6.55 4.71 4.44
C PRO A 69 5.20 4.12 4.90
N ASP A 70 5.10 3.86 6.20
CA ASP A 70 3.90 3.27 6.82
C ASP A 70 2.77 4.31 6.91
N ALA A 71 3.08 5.61 7.05
CA ALA A 71 2.09 6.69 7.05
C ALA A 71 1.46 6.90 5.67
N LEU A 72 2.28 6.81 4.60
CA LEU A 72 1.80 6.81 3.22
C LEU A 72 0.84 5.65 2.96
N ALA A 73 1.21 4.45 3.42
CA ALA A 73 0.38 3.26 3.30
C ALA A 73 -0.94 3.40 4.08
N TYR A 74 -0.90 3.95 5.30
CA TYR A 74 -2.08 4.23 6.12
C TYR A 74 -3.03 5.22 5.46
N ALA A 75 -2.52 6.37 5.00
CA ALA A 75 -3.33 7.40 4.34
C ALA A 75 -4.01 6.85 3.07
N LEU A 76 -3.28 6.05 2.29
CA LEU A 76 -3.82 5.40 1.10
C LEU A 76 -4.89 4.35 1.44
N ALA A 77 -4.69 3.58 2.51
CA ALA A 77 -5.65 2.57 2.98
C ALA A 77 -6.98 3.22 3.39
N LEU A 78 -6.95 4.32 4.15
CA LEU A 78 -8.16 5.08 4.49
C LEU A 78 -8.87 5.61 3.24
N CYS A 79 -8.11 6.12 2.25
CA CYS A 79 -8.69 6.56 0.99
C CYS A 79 -9.36 5.42 0.21
N ALA A 80 -8.77 4.22 0.23
CA ALA A 80 -9.30 3.01 -0.40
C ALA A 80 -10.52 2.40 0.33
N ALA A 81 -10.64 2.66 1.64
CA ALA A 81 -11.80 2.30 2.47
C ALA A 81 -12.96 3.33 2.39
N SER A 82 -12.71 4.52 1.84
CA SER A 82 -13.71 5.59 1.76
C SER A 82 -14.96 5.21 0.96
N SER A 83 -16.09 5.85 1.29
CA SER A 83 -17.38 5.68 0.61
C SER A 83 -17.41 6.30 -0.80
N CYS A 84 -16.50 7.25 -1.07
CA CYS A 84 -16.43 7.94 -2.35
C CYS A 84 -15.74 7.07 -3.42
N LYS A 85 -16.49 6.67 -4.45
CA LYS A 85 -16.00 5.80 -5.53
C LYS A 85 -14.80 6.39 -6.28
N THR A 86 -14.78 7.71 -6.51
CA THR A 86 -13.70 8.38 -7.23
C THR A 86 -12.39 8.32 -6.44
N THR A 87 -12.42 8.66 -5.15
CA THR A 87 -11.30 8.54 -4.21
C THR A 87 -10.79 7.11 -4.13
N LYS A 88 -11.71 6.15 -3.96
CA LYS A 88 -11.36 4.72 -3.89
C LYS A 88 -10.64 4.24 -5.15
N CYS A 89 -11.16 4.57 -6.33
CA CYS A 89 -10.51 4.22 -7.59
C CYS A 89 -9.14 4.89 -7.76
N ALA A 90 -9.00 6.16 -7.36
CA ALA A 90 -7.73 6.87 -7.41
C ALA A 90 -6.69 6.25 -6.46
N ALA A 91 -7.09 5.84 -5.25
CA ALA A 91 -6.21 5.21 -4.28
C ALA A 91 -5.63 3.88 -4.80
N TYR A 92 -6.47 3.00 -5.34
CA TYR A 92 -6.00 1.73 -5.91
C TYR A 92 -5.10 1.89 -7.14
N ARG A 93 -5.31 2.94 -7.96
CA ARG A 93 -4.42 3.25 -9.09
C ARG A 93 -3.06 3.77 -8.61
N ALA A 94 -3.03 4.54 -7.52
CA ALA A 94 -1.81 5.08 -6.94
C ALA A 94 -0.98 4.04 -6.15
N LEU A 95 -1.55 2.86 -5.83
CA LEU A 95 -0.92 1.86 -4.95
C LEU A 95 0.52 1.49 -5.32
N LYS A 96 0.79 1.21 -6.60
CA LYS A 96 2.14 0.80 -7.04
C LYS A 96 3.17 1.92 -6.90
N GLU A 97 2.73 3.16 -7.11
CA GLU A 97 3.58 4.36 -7.05
C GLU A 97 3.89 4.74 -5.59
N VAL A 98 2.87 4.74 -4.72
CA VAL A 98 2.98 5.13 -3.30
C VAL A 98 3.63 4.03 -2.44
N CYS A 99 3.35 2.77 -2.76
CA CYS A 99 3.87 1.61 -2.05
C CYS A 99 4.82 0.80 -2.94
N PRO A 100 6.03 1.30 -3.27
CA PRO A 100 6.99 0.58 -4.11
C PRO A 100 7.59 -0.66 -3.45
N SER A 101 7.66 -0.71 -2.11
CA SER A 101 8.25 -1.82 -1.35
C SER A 101 7.19 -2.82 -0.86
N PRO A 102 7.50 -4.14 -0.77
CA PRO A 102 6.63 -5.12 -0.13
C PRO A 102 6.23 -4.72 1.30
N ALA A 103 7.15 -4.11 2.05
CA ALA A 103 6.88 -3.64 3.40
C ALA A 103 5.68 -2.68 3.46
N GLN A 104 5.60 -1.76 2.50
CA GLN A 104 4.51 -0.78 2.40
C GLN A 104 3.23 -1.43 1.87
N LEU A 105 3.36 -2.40 0.96
CA LEU A 105 2.21 -3.20 0.50
C LEU A 105 1.57 -3.95 1.68
N PHE A 106 2.38 -4.59 2.52
CA PHE A 106 1.92 -5.30 3.72
C PHE A 106 1.32 -4.35 4.75
N ALA A 107 1.92 -3.17 4.96
CA ALA A 107 1.33 -2.13 5.81
C ALA A 107 -0.03 -1.68 5.28
N PHE A 108 -0.15 -1.43 3.96
CA PHE A 108 -1.39 -1.04 3.31
C PHE A 108 -2.49 -2.11 3.50
N SER A 109 -2.17 -3.39 3.26
CA SER A 109 -3.13 -4.49 3.45
C SER A 109 -3.62 -4.58 4.90
N ARG A 110 -2.71 -4.48 5.88
CA ARG A 110 -3.07 -4.43 7.30
C ARG A 110 -4.03 -3.28 7.61
N TYR A 111 -3.66 -2.04 7.26
CA TYR A 111 -4.46 -0.87 7.59
C TYR A 111 -5.80 -0.83 6.86
N LEU A 112 -5.89 -1.42 5.67
CA LEU A 112 -7.15 -1.51 4.96
C LEU A 112 -8.10 -2.49 5.64
N GLU A 113 -7.61 -3.63 6.15
CA GLU A 113 -8.44 -4.56 6.91
C GLU A 113 -8.97 -3.92 8.19
N GLU A 114 -8.13 -3.19 8.92
CA GLU A 114 -8.54 -2.42 10.10
C GLU A 114 -9.59 -1.34 9.75
N ALA A 115 -9.44 -0.67 8.61
CA ALA A 115 -10.37 0.38 8.16
C ALA A 115 -11.68 -0.15 7.57
N ALA A 116 -11.75 -1.41 7.14
CA ALA A 116 -12.90 -1.97 6.44
C ALA A 116 -14.07 -2.41 7.35
N GLN A 117 -13.97 -2.20 8.67
CA GLN A 117 -15.00 -2.38 9.73
C GLN A 117 -16.25 -3.17 9.31
N GLY A 118 -16.11 -4.49 9.10
CA GLY A 118 -17.22 -5.42 8.79
C GLY A 118 -17.21 -6.04 7.38
N GLY A 119 -16.34 -5.58 6.48
CA GLY A 119 -16.06 -6.24 5.20
C GLY A 119 -14.79 -7.10 5.25
N THR A 120 -14.65 -8.04 4.32
CA THR A 120 -13.43 -8.85 4.19
C THR A 120 -12.18 -8.05 3.79
N GLY A 121 -12.29 -6.77 3.43
CA GLY A 121 -11.18 -5.96 2.91
C GLY A 121 -10.70 -6.32 1.49
N TRP A 122 -11.08 -7.50 0.97
CA TRP A 122 -10.60 -8.10 -0.27
C TRP A 122 -11.63 -8.07 -1.41
N GLY A 123 -12.13 -6.87 -1.73
CA GLY A 123 -13.03 -6.66 -2.88
C GLY A 123 -12.31 -6.75 -4.24
N ARG A 124 -13.09 -6.71 -5.34
CA ARG A 124 -12.55 -6.78 -6.73
C ARG A 124 -11.45 -5.75 -6.99
N ALA A 125 -11.60 -4.52 -6.51
CA ALA A 125 -10.63 -3.45 -6.70
C ALA A 125 -9.30 -3.72 -5.99
N HIS A 126 -9.35 -4.23 -4.76
CA HIS A 126 -8.16 -4.61 -4.00
C HIS A 126 -7.42 -5.74 -4.72
N ARG A 127 -8.11 -6.83 -5.05
CA ARG A 127 -7.52 -7.98 -5.74
C ARG A 127 -6.85 -7.57 -7.06
N TRP A 128 -7.50 -6.69 -7.81
CA TRP A 128 -6.93 -6.12 -9.04
C TRP A 128 -5.66 -5.31 -8.76
N ALA A 129 -5.68 -4.40 -7.77
CA ALA A 129 -4.55 -3.54 -7.47
C ALA A 129 -3.33 -4.33 -6.99
N VAL A 130 -3.54 -5.33 -6.14
CA VAL A 130 -2.49 -6.24 -5.66
C VAL A 130 -1.96 -7.09 -6.80
N THR A 131 -2.83 -7.69 -7.63
CA THR A 131 -2.40 -8.44 -8.83
C THR A 131 -1.51 -7.56 -9.70
N ASN A 132 -1.96 -6.34 -10.01
CA ASN A 132 -1.23 -5.38 -10.81
C ASN A 132 0.14 -5.02 -10.20
N TRP A 133 0.24 -4.96 -8.87
CA TRP A 133 1.50 -4.68 -8.16
C TRP A 133 2.56 -5.75 -8.41
N TYR A 134 2.17 -7.04 -8.47
CA TYR A 134 3.08 -8.15 -8.76
C TYR A 134 3.35 -8.31 -10.27
N THR A 135 2.33 -8.19 -11.12
CA THR A 135 2.42 -8.57 -12.54
C THR A 135 3.00 -7.50 -13.46
N THR A 136 3.08 -6.24 -13.02
CA THR A 136 3.59 -5.14 -13.87
C THR A 136 5.00 -4.67 -13.52
N ARG A 137 5.70 -5.38 -12.63
CA ARG A 137 7.10 -5.08 -12.28
C ARG A 137 8.07 -5.81 -13.20
N ARG A 138 9.33 -5.35 -13.23
CA ARG A 138 10.39 -6.09 -13.91
C ARG A 138 10.70 -7.37 -13.12
N PRO A 139 10.91 -8.54 -13.75
CA PRO A 139 11.12 -9.81 -13.03
C PRO A 139 12.23 -9.76 -11.99
N ARG A 140 13.40 -9.20 -12.35
CA ARG A 140 14.54 -9.05 -11.44
C ARG A 140 14.25 -8.14 -10.24
N GLU A 141 13.50 -7.08 -10.48
CA GLU A 141 13.07 -6.15 -9.42
C GLU A 141 12.12 -6.86 -8.45
N LEU A 142 11.15 -7.60 -8.98
CA LEU A 142 10.23 -8.39 -8.17
C LEU A 142 10.99 -9.43 -7.34
N ALA A 143 11.93 -10.18 -7.95
CA ALA A 143 12.77 -11.14 -7.25
C ALA A 143 13.52 -10.47 -6.07
N ALA A 144 14.16 -9.32 -6.31
CA ALA A 144 14.88 -8.59 -5.27
C ALA A 144 13.95 -8.12 -4.13
N HIS A 145 12.74 -7.67 -4.44
CA HIS A 145 11.76 -7.26 -3.43
C HIS A 145 11.33 -8.43 -2.56
N VAL A 146 10.98 -9.56 -3.17
CA VAL A 146 10.40 -10.71 -2.45
C VAL A 146 11.41 -11.44 -1.58
N THR A 147 12.69 -11.43 -1.96
CA THR A 147 13.78 -11.99 -1.14
C THR A 147 14.23 -11.02 -0.05
N ARG A 148 14.15 -9.70 -0.30
CA ARG A 148 14.54 -8.67 0.69
C ARG A 148 13.56 -8.57 1.84
N VAL A 149 12.25 -8.62 1.57
CA VAL A 149 11.21 -8.49 2.59
C VAL A 149 10.28 -9.68 2.52
N VAL A 150 10.63 -10.76 3.22
CA VAL A 150 9.85 -12.00 3.23
C VAL A 150 8.53 -11.83 3.98
N ARG A 151 8.55 -11.13 5.12
CA ARG A 151 7.39 -10.88 5.98
C ARG A 151 7.46 -9.50 6.64
N ARG A 152 6.31 -8.84 6.81
CA ARG A 152 6.17 -7.63 7.65
C ARG A 152 4.71 -7.43 8.07
N HIS A 153 4.46 -6.78 9.20
CA HIS A 153 3.10 -6.56 9.72
C HIS A 153 2.25 -7.84 9.82
N SER A 154 2.89 -8.99 10.11
CA SER A 154 2.26 -10.33 10.12
C SER A 154 1.74 -10.82 8.76
N TRP A 155 2.13 -10.17 7.66
CA TRP A 155 1.83 -10.59 6.30
C TRP A 155 3.05 -11.23 5.63
N THR A 156 2.79 -12.24 4.80
CA THR A 156 3.75 -12.78 3.84
C THR A 156 3.27 -12.55 2.41
N HIS A 157 4.19 -12.70 1.45
CA HIS A 157 3.83 -12.70 0.04
C HIS A 157 2.79 -13.76 -0.31
N ILE A 158 2.88 -14.95 0.29
CA ILE A 158 1.96 -16.07 0.01
C ILE A 158 0.53 -15.70 0.43
N ASP A 159 0.36 -15.07 1.59
CA ASP A 159 -0.96 -14.67 2.11
C ASP A 159 -1.63 -13.68 1.15
N VAL A 160 -0.88 -12.65 0.76
CA VAL A 160 -1.35 -11.62 -0.18
C VAL A 160 -1.67 -12.22 -1.55
N LEU A 161 -0.84 -13.12 -2.06
CA LEU A 161 -1.07 -13.78 -3.36
C LEU A 161 -2.33 -14.66 -3.33
N ARG A 162 -2.57 -15.39 -2.24
CA ARG A 162 -3.75 -16.24 -2.05
C ARG A 162 -5.03 -15.41 -2.00
N LEU A 163 -5.06 -14.35 -1.20
CA LEU A 163 -6.25 -13.51 -1.04
C LEU A 163 -6.54 -12.67 -2.30
N ALA A 164 -5.50 -12.24 -3.02
CA ALA A 164 -5.65 -11.51 -4.27
C ALA A 164 -6.05 -12.41 -5.45
N HIS A 165 -5.89 -13.73 -5.35
CA HIS A 165 -6.01 -14.68 -6.46
C HIS A 165 -5.15 -14.27 -7.66
N VAL A 166 -3.87 -13.92 -7.40
CA VAL A 166 -2.96 -13.46 -8.46
C VAL A 166 -2.73 -14.58 -9.46
N LYS A 167 -3.09 -14.32 -10.72
CA LYS A 167 -2.79 -15.21 -11.84
C LYS A 167 -1.43 -14.85 -12.45
N PRO A 168 -0.55 -15.82 -12.69
CA PRO A 168 0.69 -15.58 -13.40
C PRO A 168 0.38 -15.08 -14.83
N PRO A 169 1.08 -14.06 -15.33
CA PRO A 169 0.87 -13.55 -16.69
C PRO A 169 1.50 -14.50 -17.71
N ASP A 170 0.78 -14.81 -18.79
CA ASP A 170 1.28 -15.69 -19.87
C ASP A 170 2.48 -15.09 -20.63
N SER A 171 2.56 -13.76 -20.68
CA SER A 171 3.55 -13.02 -21.47
C SER A 171 4.91 -12.87 -20.79
N ASN A 172 5.04 -13.14 -19.49
CA ASN A 172 6.25 -12.82 -18.73
C ASN A 172 6.72 -14.00 -17.86
N ALA A 173 7.48 -14.90 -18.49
CA ALA A 173 8.04 -16.09 -17.85
C ALA A 173 8.83 -15.80 -16.56
N GLY A 174 9.52 -14.65 -16.50
CA GLY A 174 10.28 -14.26 -15.30
C GLY A 174 9.38 -13.98 -14.09
N ILE A 175 8.21 -13.37 -14.29
CA ILE A 175 7.24 -13.16 -13.21
C ILE A 175 6.63 -14.50 -12.79
N VAL A 176 6.31 -15.37 -13.76
CA VAL A 176 5.79 -16.72 -13.47
C VAL A 176 6.77 -17.49 -12.57
N LEU A 177 8.06 -17.42 -12.87
CA LEU A 177 9.10 -18.05 -12.07
C LEU A 177 9.12 -17.55 -10.62
N VAL A 178 9.07 -16.22 -10.43
CA VAL A 178 9.07 -15.62 -9.07
C VAL A 178 7.80 -15.98 -8.30
N LEU A 179 6.64 -15.97 -8.95
CA LEU A 179 5.38 -16.39 -8.33
C LEU A 179 5.40 -17.89 -7.97
N LYS A 180 6.00 -18.73 -8.81
CA LYS A 180 6.18 -20.16 -8.51
C LYS A 180 7.15 -20.39 -7.35
N TYR A 181 8.25 -19.63 -7.30
CA TYR A 181 9.18 -19.62 -6.16
C TYR A 181 8.45 -19.28 -4.85
N LEU A 182 7.60 -18.25 -4.87
CA LEU A 182 6.82 -17.87 -3.68
C LEU A 182 5.82 -18.96 -3.26
N ALA A 183 5.15 -19.60 -4.22
CA ALA A 183 4.09 -20.57 -3.92
C ALA A 183 4.61 -21.97 -3.55
N LYS A 184 5.73 -22.40 -4.13
CA LYS A 184 6.23 -23.79 -4.07
C LYS A 184 7.69 -23.91 -3.63
N GLY A 185 8.41 -22.80 -3.48
CA GLY A 185 9.82 -22.78 -3.13
C GLY A 185 10.76 -22.84 -4.32
N PHE A 186 12.06 -22.76 -4.03
CA PHE A 186 13.13 -22.73 -5.03
C PHE A 186 13.23 -23.99 -5.90
N PRO A 187 13.17 -25.23 -5.36
CA PRO A 187 13.32 -26.43 -6.19
C PRO A 187 12.28 -26.48 -7.32
N ALA A 188 11.01 -26.29 -6.98
CA ALA A 188 9.92 -26.29 -7.96
C ALA A 188 10.00 -25.14 -8.99
N ALA A 189 10.62 -24.02 -8.63
CA ALA A 189 10.88 -22.93 -9.57
C ALA A 189 12.04 -23.27 -10.52
N HIS A 190 13.12 -23.85 -9.99
CA HIS A 190 14.26 -24.30 -10.78
C HIS A 190 13.85 -25.36 -11.80
N ASP A 191 13.12 -26.40 -11.38
CA ASP A 191 12.68 -27.49 -12.26
C ASP A 191 11.80 -26.95 -13.40
N HIS A 192 10.92 -25.99 -13.10
CA HIS A 192 10.10 -25.34 -14.13
C HIS A 192 10.89 -24.58 -15.19
N PHE A 193 12.04 -24.02 -14.79
CA PHE A 193 12.90 -23.29 -15.70
C PHE A 193 13.74 -24.24 -16.55
N VAL A 194 14.14 -25.38 -15.99
CA VAL A 194 14.91 -26.41 -16.70
C VAL A 194 14.05 -27.22 -17.68
N GLU A 195 12.77 -27.45 -17.34
CA GLU A 195 11.80 -28.16 -18.19
C GLU A 195 11.29 -27.34 -19.40
N LYS A 196 11.57 -26.03 -19.45
CA LYS A 196 11.09 -25.10 -20.48
C LYS A 196 12.22 -24.66 -21.42
#